data_AF-A0A0A0LB98-F1
#
_entry.id   AF-A0A0A0LB98-F1
#
_cell.length_a   1.000
_cell.length_b   1.000
_cell.length_c   1.000
_cell.angle_alpha   90.00
_cell.angle_beta   90.00
_cell.angle_gamma   90.00
#
_symmetry.space_group_name_H-M   'P 1'
#
loop_
_entity.id
_entity.type
_entity.pdbx_description
1 polymer ?
#
loop_
_entity_poly.entity_id
_entity_poly.type
_entity_poly.pdbx_seq_one_letter_code
_entity_poly.pdbx_strand_id
1 'polypeptide(L)' 'MTFKEKEELQKLIQKLPPENIRRVAEIVIQHRTDKTDLSGEIHIGLDKENNTTLWRLYYYVEAVEKAKKLASK' A
#
# COMPACT_ATOMS: atom_id res chain seq x y z
N MET A 1 -12.48 -4.29 -3.31
CA MET A 1 -11.75 -4.02 -4.56
C MET A 1 -11.86 -5.19 -5.52
N THR A 2 -12.07 -4.89 -6.78
CA THR A 2 -12.00 -5.79 -7.92
C THR A 2 -10.54 -6.11 -8.26
N PHE A 3 -10.31 -7.17 -9.05
CA PHE A 3 -8.96 -7.56 -9.49
C PHE A 3 -8.22 -6.42 -10.21
N LYS A 4 -8.92 -5.71 -11.11
CA LYS A 4 -8.36 -4.59 -11.86
C LYS A 4 -7.88 -3.45 -10.94
N GLU A 5 -8.68 -3.09 -9.94
CA GLU A 5 -8.30 -2.06 -8.96
C GLU A 5 -7.07 -2.49 -8.14
N LYS A 6 -6.94 -3.78 -7.81
CA LYS A 6 -5.75 -4.30 -7.11
C LYS A 6 -4.50 -4.19 -7.97
N GLU A 7 -4.60 -4.53 -9.26
CA GLU A 7 -3.48 -4.41 -10.20
C GLU A 7 -3.04 -2.95 -10.37
N GLU A 8 -4.00 -2.02 -10.48
CA GLU A 8 -3.71 -0.58 -10.52
C GLU A 8 -3.05 -0.10 -9.22
N LEU A 9 -3.55 -0.54 -8.06
CA LEU A 9 -2.95 -0.21 -6.77
C LEU A 9 -1.49 -0.69 -6.68
N GLN A 10 -1.20 -1.91 -7.14
CA GLN A 10 0.17 -2.43 -7.18
C GLN A 10 1.10 -1.55 -8.04
N LYS A 11 0.63 -1.15 -9.22
CA LYS A 11 1.39 -0.26 -10.13
C LYS A 11 1.65 1.10 -9.50
N LEU A 12 0.71 1.63 -8.73
CA LEU A 12 0.89 2.90 -8.03
C LEU A 12 1.90 2.75 -6.89
N ILE A 13 1.81 1.68 -6.09
CA ILE A 13 2.75 1.40 -4.99
C ILE A 13 4.19 1.28 -5.51
N GLN A 14 4.41 0.61 -6.64
CA GLN A 14 5.73 0.47 -7.25
C GLN A 14 6.34 1.80 -7.75
N LYS A 15 5.50 2.82 -8.00
CA LYS A 15 5.95 4.16 -8.43
C LYS A 15 6.23 5.10 -7.26
N LEU A 16 5.93 4.68 -6.03
CA LEU A 16 6.13 5.51 -4.85
C LEU A 16 7.61 5.62 -4.48
N PRO A 17 8.01 6.76 -3.90
CA PRO A 17 9.31 6.89 -3.26
C PRO A 17 9.50 5.82 -2.17
N PRO A 18 10.75 5.37 -1.90
CA PRO A 18 11.05 4.35 -0.90
C PRO A 18 10.48 4.65 0.49
N GLU A 19 10.44 5.92 0.89
CA GLU A 19 9.87 6.36 2.17
C GLU A 19 8.38 6.02 2.30
N ASN A 20 7.62 6.22 1.21
CA ASN A 20 6.19 5.92 1.18
C ASN A 20 5.93 4.42 1.06
N ILE A 21 6.82 3.66 0.40
CA ILE A 21 6.75 2.19 0.34
C ILE A 21 6.86 1.59 1.76
N ARG A 22 7.76 2.12 2.59
CA ARG A 22 7.85 1.70 4.00
C ARG A 22 6.53 1.92 4.73
N ARG A 23 5.88 3.07 4.51
CA ARG A 23 4.60 3.39 5.14
C ARG A 23 3.46 2.47 4.67
N VAL A 24 3.44 2.10 3.39
CA VAL A 24 2.53 1.08 2.84
C VAL A 24 2.69 -0.24 3.60
N ALA A 25 3.93 -0.67 3.84
CA ALA A 25 4.21 -1.91 4.56
C ALA A 25 3.77 -1.85 6.04
N GLU A 26 3.96 -0.70 6.71
CA GLU A 26 3.46 -0.48 8.08
C GLU A 26 1.93 -0.59 8.17
N ILE A 27 1.19 -0.04 7.19
CA ILE A 27 -0.28 -0.14 7.14
C ILE A 27 -0.72 -1.61 7.05
N VAL A 28 -0.02 -2.42 6.26
CA VAL A 28 -0.30 -3.86 6.14
C VAL A 28 -0.01 -4.58 7.46
N ILE A 29 1.17 -4.37 8.04
CA ILE A 29 1.55 -5.02 9.31
C ILE A 29 0.59 -4.66 10.44
N GLN A 30 0.21 -3.39 10.58
CA GLN A 30 -0.67 -2.94 11.66
C GLN A 30 -2.05 -3.62 11.64
N HIS A 31 -2.49 -4.07 10.46
CA HIS A 31 -3.79 -4.70 10.27
C HIS A 31 -3.72 -6.22 10.13
N ARG A 32 -2.53 -6.79 9.97
CA ARG A 32 -2.30 -8.22 10.17
C ARG A 32 -2.30 -8.51 11.67
N THR A 33 -3.17 -9.42 12.10
CA THR A 33 -3.24 -9.87 13.50
C THR A 33 -2.20 -10.96 13.79
N ASP A 34 -1.78 -11.62 12.73
CA ASP A 34 -0.65 -12.51 12.58
C ASP A 34 0.66 -11.72 12.56
N LYS A 35 1.26 -11.55 13.75
CA LYS A 35 2.59 -10.93 13.98
C LYS A 35 3.77 -11.72 13.39
N THR A 36 3.55 -12.56 12.39
CA THR A 36 4.43 -13.71 12.13
C THR A 36 5.63 -13.41 11.23
N ASP A 37 5.67 -12.30 10.51
CA ASP A 37 6.80 -12.01 9.60
C ASP A 37 7.46 -10.67 9.92
N LEU A 38 8.20 -10.64 11.02
CA LEU A 38 9.23 -9.64 11.33
C LEU A 38 10.53 -9.86 10.52
N SER A 39 10.52 -10.79 9.56
CA SER A 39 11.69 -11.17 8.75
C SER A 39 11.93 -10.20 7.59
N GLY A 40 12.00 -8.89 7.83
CA GLY A 40 12.57 -7.85 6.94
C GLY A 40 11.99 -7.64 5.52
N GLU A 41 11.38 -8.65 4.91
CA GLU A 41 10.88 -8.72 3.55
C GLU A 41 9.36 -8.93 3.59
N ILE A 42 8.63 -7.82 3.58
CA ILE A 42 7.17 -7.84 3.61
C ILE A 42 6.69 -8.07 2.16
N HIS A 43 6.34 -9.30 1.84
CA HIS A 43 5.63 -9.60 0.59
C HIS A 43 4.16 -9.17 0.74
N ILE A 44 3.83 -8.02 0.14
CA ILE A 44 2.45 -7.50 0.09
C ILE A 44 1.70 -8.19 -1.06
N GLY A 45 1.10 -9.35 -0.77
CA GLY A 45 0.20 -10.00 -1.71
C GLY A 45 -1.21 -9.40 -1.64
N LEU A 46 -1.52 -8.40 -2.46
CA LEU A 46 -2.84 -7.72 -2.48
C LEU A 46 -4.03 -8.68 -2.72
N ASP A 47 -3.78 -9.87 -3.29
CA ASP A 47 -4.80 -10.90 -3.47
C ASP A 47 -5.25 -11.54 -2.16
N LYS A 48 -4.34 -11.68 -1.19
CA LYS A 48 -4.59 -12.33 0.11
C LYS A 48 -5.01 -11.36 1.22
N GLU A 49 -4.90 -10.06 0.96
CA GLU A 49 -5.24 -9.02 1.92
C GLU A 49 -6.76 -8.80 2.06
N ASN A 50 -7.19 -8.40 3.26
CA ASN A 50 -8.57 -8.02 3.51
C ASN A 50 -8.95 -6.76 2.72
N ASN A 51 -10.19 -6.72 2.22
CA ASN A 51 -10.77 -5.57 1.52
C ASN A 51 -10.59 -4.25 2.29
N THR A 52 -10.71 -4.25 3.62
CA THR A 52 -10.50 -3.05 4.44
C THR A 52 -9.06 -2.52 4.34
N THR A 53 -8.07 -3.42 4.44
CA THR A 53 -6.64 -3.06 4.30
C THR A 53 -6.35 -2.54 2.89
N LEU A 54 -6.90 -3.19 1.88
CA LEU A 54 -6.76 -2.78 0.48
C LEU A 54 -7.29 -1.37 0.22
N TRP A 55 -8.47 -1.04 0.74
CA TRP A 55 -9.02 0.32 0.61
C TRP A 55 -8.17 1.36 1.36
N ARG A 56 -7.64 1.02 2.55
CA ARG A 56 -6.73 1.92 3.28
C ARG A 56 -5.45 2.19 2.51
N LEU A 57 -4.87 1.16 1.90
CA LEU A 57 -3.71 1.31 1.03
C LEU A 57 -4.05 2.21 -0.16
N TYR A 58 -5.17 1.97 -0.84
CA TYR A 58 -5.63 2.79 -1.96
C TYR A 58 -5.70 4.27 -1.59
N TYR A 59 -6.41 4.62 -0.51
CA TYR A 59 -6.54 6.01 -0.08
C TYR A 59 -5.22 6.64 0.32
N TYR A 60 -4.33 5.90 0.98
CA TYR A 60 -2.99 6.40 1.31
C TYR A 60 -2.19 6.74 0.05
N VAL A 61 -2.14 5.80 -0.91
CA VAL A 61 -1.39 5.97 -2.16
C VAL A 61 -1.97 7.12 -2.99
N GLU A 62 -3.30 7.23 -3.06
CA GLU A 62 -3.98 8.34 -3.74
C GLU A 62 -3.65 9.70 -3.10
N ALA A 63 -3.64 9.77 -1.77
CA ALA A 63 -3.28 10.98 -1.04
C ALA A 63 -1.82 11.39 -1.30
N VAL A 64 -0.90 10.43 -1.33
CA VAL A 64 0.51 10.68 -1.66
C VAL A 64 0.65 11.21 -3.09
N GLU A 65 -0.02 10.61 -4.06
CA GLU A 65 0.01 11.08 -5.45
C GLU A 65 -0.57 12.49 -5.61
N LYS A 66 -1.66 12.80 -4.89
CA LYS A 66 -2.22 14.16 -4.85
C LYS A 66 -1.24 15.16 -4.22
N ALA A 67 -0.64 14.81 -3.09
CA ALA A 67 0.36 15.65 -2.42
C ALA A 67 1.58 15.92 -3.33
N LYS A 68 2.07 14.91 -4.04
CA LYS A 68 3.17 15.04 -5.01
C LYS A 68 2.83 16.01 -6.14
N LYS A 69 1.62 15.92 -6.69
CA LYS A 69 1.13 16.85 -7.73
C LYS A 69 1.05 18.29 -7.22
N LEU A 70 0.62 18.49 -5.97
CA LEU A 70 0.55 19.81 -5.34
C LEU A 70 1.92 20.39 -5.03
N ALA A 71 2.88 19.57 -4.61
CA ALA A 71 4.24 20.02 -4.27
C ALA A 71 5.10 20.35 -5.50
N SER A 72 4.69 19.90 -6.68
CA SER A 72 5.38 20.19 -7.96
C SER A 72 4.82 21.44 -8.65
N LYS A 73 4.01 22.25 -7.95
CA LYS A 73 3.34 23.46 -8.44
C LYS A 73 3.87 24.69 -7.72
#